data_AF-A0A519Z926-F1
#
_entry.id   AF-A0A519Z926-F1
#
_cell.length_a   1.000
_cell.length_b   1.000
_cell.length_c   1.000
_cell.angle_alpha   90.00
_cell.angle_beta   90.00
_cell.angle_gamma   90.00
#
_symmetry.space_group_name_H-M   'P 1'
#
loop_
_entity.id
_entity.type
_entity.pdbx_description
1 polymer ?
#
loop_
_entity_poly.entity_id
_entity_poly.type
_entity_poly.pdbx_seq_one_letter_code
_entity_poly.pdbx_strand_id
1 'polypeptide(L)' 'MNRFCLLFSENMVQVVKGYKWVDKYIETDSYSIFTHVITHEFHHKGQSMTMSRLLGHTPPDTDILRF' A
#
# COMPACT_ATOMS: atom_id res chain seq x y z
N MET A 1 6.74 4.69 13.32
CA MET A 1 5.61 5.48 12.78
C MET A 1 5.94 6.96 12.68
N ASN A 2 6.32 7.64 13.78
CA ASN A 2 6.55 9.11 13.79
C ASN A 2 7.48 9.64 12.68
N ARG A 3 8.59 8.95 12.39
CA ARG A 3 9.52 9.34 11.32
C ARG A 3 8.88 9.33 9.93
N PHE A 4 8.02 8.35 9.65
CA PHE A 4 7.32 8.27 8.37
C PHE A 4 6.32 9.43 8.25
N CYS A 5 5.51 9.68 9.28
CA CYS A 5 4.55 10.78 9.28
C CYS A 5 5.22 12.14 9.09
N LEU A 6 6.35 12.39 9.75
CA LEU A 6 7.12 13.62 9.61
C LEU A 6 7.68 13.80 8.19
N LEU A 7 8.31 12.77 7.62
CA LEU A 7 8.82 12.82 6.25
C LEU A 7 7.69 13.01 5.23
N PHE A 8 6.55 12.35 5.44
CA PHE A 8 5.38 12.52 4.59
C PHE A 8 4.83 13.95 4.63
N SER A 9 4.78 14.60 5.81
CA SER A 9 4.25 15.95 5.95
C SER A 9 5.20 17.05 5.46
N GLU A 10 6.51 16.88 5.62
CA GLU A 10 7.48 17.94 5.32
C GLU A 10 8.10 17.80 3.92
N ASN A 11 8.52 16.59 3.54
CA ASN A 11 9.13 16.33 2.23
C ASN A 11 8.96 14.86 1.83
N MET A 12 7.81 14.57 1.24
CA MET A 12 7.41 13.19 0.94
C MET A 12 8.32 12.47 -0.06
N VAL A 13 9.09 13.19 -0.88
CA VAL A 13 10.02 12.64 -1.89
C VAL A 13 11.45 12.49 -1.38
N GLN A 14 11.72 12.80 -0.11
CA GLN A 14 13.04 12.61 0.48
C GLN A 14 13.42 11.12 0.47
N VAL A 15 14.51 10.80 -0.22
CA VAL A 15 15.05 9.43 -0.28
C VAL A 15 15.51 8.99 1.11
N VAL A 16 15.02 7.84 1.53
CA VAL A 16 15.42 7.11 2.72
C VAL A 16 15.96 5.73 2.35
N LYS A 17 17.03 5.33 3.04
CA LYS A 17 17.58 3.98 2.95
C LYS A 17 16.85 3.06 3.92
N GLY A 18 16.25 1.99 3.39
CA GLY A 18 15.64 0.91 4.14
C GLY A 18 16.42 -0.40 3.98
N TYR A 19 16.23 -1.34 4.91
CA TYR A 19 16.81 -2.68 4.83
C TYR A 19 15.80 -3.63 4.20
N LYS A 20 16.15 -4.27 3.08
CA LYS A 20 15.36 -5.37 2.50
C LYS A 20 15.84 -6.72 3.01
N TRP A 21 17.15 -6.86 3.21
CA TRP A 21 17.82 -8.02 3.81
C TRP A 21 19.04 -7.53 4.58
N VAL A 22 19.68 -8.43 5.34
CA VAL A 22 21.05 -8.19 5.83
C VAL A 22 21.92 -7.85 4.63
N ASP A 23 22.59 -6.69 4.69
CA ASP A 23 23.46 -6.11 3.65
C ASP A 23 22.81 -5.72 2.30
N LYS A 24 21.48 -5.78 2.17
CA LYS A 24 20.78 -5.29 0.97
C LYS A 24 19.90 -4.08 1.27
N TYR A 25 20.38 -2.92 0.89
CA TYR A 25 19.68 -1.65 1.00
C TYR A 25 18.69 -1.45 -0.14
N ILE A 26 17.57 -0.80 0.18
CA ILE A 26 16.69 -0.19 -0.80
C ILE A 26 16.63 1.30 -0.56
N GLU A 27 16.55 2.06 -1.64
CA GLU A 27 16.24 3.47 -1.59
C GLU A 27 14.78 3.64 -1.98
N THR A 28 14.04 4.36 -1.14
CA THR A 28 12.63 4.68 -1.37
C THR A 28 12.30 5.97 -0.64
N ASP A 29 11.09 6.50 -0.79
CA ASP A 29 10.62 7.73 -0.16
C ASP A 29 9.23 7.51 0.45
N SER A 30 8.75 8.48 1.24
CA SER A 30 7.49 8.31 1.98
C SER A 30 6.28 8.30 1.06
N TYR A 31 6.33 9.02 -0.06
CA TYR A 31 5.29 9.02 -1.09
C TYR A 31 5.20 7.67 -1.81
N SER A 32 6.34 7.08 -2.17
CA SER A 32 6.41 5.75 -2.79
C SER A 32 5.87 4.66 -1.86
N ILE A 33 6.26 4.68 -0.58
CA ILE A 33 5.73 3.74 0.43
C ILE A 33 4.22 3.92 0.62
N PHE A 34 3.75 5.15 0.75
CA PHE A 34 2.33 5.44 0.90
C PHE A 34 1.53 4.90 -0.30
N THR A 35 1.97 5.26 -1.51
CA THR A 35 1.35 4.81 -2.76
C THR A 35 1.36 3.28 -2.89
N HIS A 36 2.47 2.64 -2.51
CA HIS A 36 2.57 1.19 -2.50
C HIS A 36 1.53 0.57 -1.56
N VAL A 37 1.42 1.01 -0.31
CA VAL A 37 0.48 0.42 0.65
C VAL A 37 -0.98 0.58 0.19
N ILE A 38 -1.34 1.77 -0.31
CA ILE A 38 -2.69 2.03 -0.83
C ILE A 38 -2.99 1.10 -2.01
N THR A 39 -2.12 1.04 -3.02
CA THR A 39 -2.33 0.19 -4.20
C THR A 39 -2.28 -1.31 -3.89
N HIS A 40 -1.43 -1.72 -2.94
CA HIS A 40 -1.31 -3.09 -2.46
C HIS A 40 -2.59 -3.57 -1.78
N GLU A 41 -3.27 -2.71 -1.02
CA GLU A 41 -4.58 -3.01 -0.45
C GLU A 41 -5.62 -3.33 -1.53
N PHE A 42 -5.72 -2.50 -2.58
CA PHE A 42 -6.64 -2.75 -3.70
C PHE A 42 -6.30 -4.03 -4.46
N HIS A 43 -5.01 -4.34 -4.64
CA HIS A 43 -4.57 -5.57 -5.27
C HIS A 43 -5.09 -6.81 -4.51
N HIS A 44 -4.90 -6.86 -3.19
CA HIS A 44 -5.36 -7.98 -2.38
C HIS A 44 -6.88 -8.02 -2.17
N LYS A 45 -7.55 -6.86 -2.15
CA LYS A 45 -9.02 -6.80 -2.21
C LYS A 45 -9.50 -7.46 -3.50
N GLY A 46 -8.93 -7.11 -4.66
CA GLY A 46 -9.24 -7.73 -5.94
C GLY A 46 -9.08 -9.25 -5.92
N GLN A 47 -7.99 -9.76 -5.36
CA GLN A 47 -7.78 -11.21 -5.17
C GLN A 47 -8.90 -11.85 -4.34
N SER A 48 -9.26 -11.24 -3.20
CA SER A 48 -10.32 -11.73 -2.32
C SER A 48 -11.69 -11.72 -3.02
N MET A 49 -11.99 -10.69 -3.81
CA MET A 49 -13.25 -10.59 -4.56
C MET A 49 -13.34 -11.67 -5.65
N THR A 50 -12.23 -11.99 -6.31
CA THR A 50 -12.16 -13.10 -7.27
C THR A 50 -12.42 -14.43 -6.57
N MET A 51 -11.76 -14.68 -5.43
CA MET A 51 -11.97 -15.90 -4.65
C MET A 51 -13.42 -16.05 -4.19
N SER A 52 -14.05 -14.97 -3.71
CA SER A 52 -15.48 -14.96 -3.34
C SER A 52 -16.37 -15.46 -4.49
N ARG A 53 -16.15 -14.96 -5.71
CA ARG A 53 -16.94 -15.37 -6.90
C ARG A 53 -16.70 -16.84 -7.25
N LEU A 54 -15.44 -17.28 -7.23
CA LEU A 54 -15.09 -18.68 -7.50
C LEU A 54 -15.74 -19.66 -6.51
N LEU A 55 -15.96 -19.22 -5.27
CA LEU A 55 -16.63 -20.00 -4.23
C LEU A 55 -18.16 -19.85 -4.24
N GLY A 56 -18.74 -19.13 -5.21
CA GLY A 56 -20.19 -18.95 -5.33
C GLY A 56 -20.79 -17.89 -4.39
N HIS A 57 -19.97 -17.03 -3.80
CA HIS A 57 -20.40 -15.93 -2.92
C HIS A 57 -20.47 -14.59 -3.67
N THR A 58 -21.44 -13.75 -3.31
CA THR A 58 -21.47 -12.35 -3.76
C THR A 58 -20.42 -11.55 -2.99
N PRO A 59 -19.40 -10.99 -3.66
CA PRO A 59 -18.38 -10.19 -2.98
C PRO A 59 -18.97 -8.89 -2.41
N PRO A 60 -18.43 -8.36 -1.29
CA PRO A 60 -18.82 -7.05 -0.78
C PRO A 60 -18.50 -5.93 -1.78
N ASP A 61 -19.29 -4.86 -1.74
CA ASP A 61 -19.04 -3.66 -2.53
C ASP A 61 -17.77 -2.95 -2.03
N THR A 62 -16.82 -2.74 -2.94
CA THR A 62 -15.53 -2.09 -2.68
C THR A 62 -15.44 -0.69 -3.24
N ASP A 63 -16.51 -0.13 -3.81
CA ASP A 63 -16.49 1.25 -4.30
C ASP A 63 -16.33 2.24 -3.14
N ILE A 64 -15.40 3.17 -3.32
CA ILE A 64 -15.14 4.25 -2.36
C ILE A 64 -16.13 5.39 -2.59
N LEU A 65 -16.57 5.60 -3.83
CA LEU A 65 -17.51 6.64 -4.17
C LEU A 65 -18.93 6.10 -4.00
N ARG A 66 -19.59 6.52 -2.93
CA ARG A 66 -21.02 6.27 -2.70
C ARG A 66 -21.74 7.60 -2.80
N PHE A 67 -22.51 7.79 -3.88
CA PHE A 67 -23.32 8.97 -4.15
C PHE A 67 -24.79 8.69 -3.85
#